data_AF-A0A1Q4ZRN6-F1
#
_entry.id   AF-A0A1Q4ZRN6-F1
#
_cell.length_a   1.000
_cell.length_b   1.000
_cell.length_c   1.000
_cell.angle_alpha   90.00
_cell.angle_beta   90.00
_cell.angle_gamma   90.00
#
_symmetry.space_group_name_H-M   'P 1'
#
loop_
_entity.id
_entity.type
_entity.pdbx_description
1 polymer ?
#
loop_
_entity_poly.entity_id
_entity_poly.type
_entity_poly.pdbx_seq_one_letter_code
_entity_poly.pdbx_strand_id
1 'polypeptide(L)'
;MTSFGYLHLPTSPDGSPVPPAADRIEDVRDRLRDPAAARDILDLDGFHPRVQDVVLNTPGARELLANLTDYATLPAGPSRIAIGCAGGRHRASGLTELLARELRDRGREVVVEHLHVHLPRVLKTPAGPRTANPEKETDR
;
A
#
# COMPACT_ATOMS: atom_id res chain seq x y z
N MET A 1 6.70 12.66 -1.36
CA MET A 1 5.76 11.57 -1.03
C MET A 1 6.15 10.35 -1.81
N THR A 2 6.10 9.18 -1.18
CA THR A 2 6.58 7.94 -1.81
C THR A 2 5.51 6.87 -1.68
N SER A 3 5.21 6.16 -2.77
CA SER A 3 4.37 4.95 -2.69
C SER A 3 5.23 3.70 -2.90
N PHE A 4 4.94 2.64 -2.16
CA PHE A 4 5.69 1.39 -2.29
C PHE A 4 4.82 0.14 -2.07
N GLY A 5 5.38 -1.00 -2.49
CA GLY A 5 4.82 -2.33 -2.29
C GLY A 5 5.67 -3.17 -1.35
N TYR A 6 5.11 -3.65 -0.24
CA TYR A 6 5.80 -4.48 0.75
C TYR A 6 6.39 -5.77 0.16
N LEU A 7 5.72 -6.36 -0.83
CA LEU A 7 6.16 -7.63 -1.45
C LEU A 7 7.38 -7.47 -2.37
N HIS A 8 7.83 -6.25 -2.63
CA HIS A 8 9.02 -5.95 -3.44
C HIS A 8 10.15 -5.35 -2.61
N LEU A 9 9.96 -5.15 -1.31
CA LEU A 9 11.00 -4.60 -0.45
C LEU A 9 12.10 -5.65 -0.19
N PRO A 10 13.36 -5.22 -0.01
CA PRO A 10 14.36 -6.07 0.58
C PRO A 10 13.96 -6.43 2.01
N THR A 11 14.47 -7.56 2.50
CA THR A 11 14.24 -8.02 3.87
C THR A 11 15.48 -7.88 4.73
N SER A 12 15.32 -7.49 5.99
CA SER A 12 16.38 -7.54 7.00
C SER A 12 16.74 -8.99 7.36
N PRO A 13 17.83 -9.23 8.12
CA PRO A 13 18.22 -10.57 8.52
C PRO A 13 17.17 -11.36 9.31
N ASP A 14 16.23 -10.68 9.98
CA ASP A 14 15.10 -11.27 10.69
C ASP A 14 13.90 -11.61 9.77
N GLY A 15 14.02 -11.35 8.47
CA GLY A 15 12.99 -11.60 7.47
C GLY A 15 11.91 -10.54 7.37
N SER A 16 11.98 -9.44 8.13
CA SER A 16 11.01 -8.34 8.02
C SER A 16 11.32 -7.44 6.82
N PRO A 17 10.31 -6.88 6.12
CA PRO A 17 10.53 -5.99 4.99
C PRO A 17 11.10 -4.65 5.46
N VAL A 18 12.08 -4.10 4.74
CA VAL A 18 12.72 -2.81 5.04
C VAL A 18 12.06 -1.70 4.21
N PRO A 19 11.19 -0.85 4.79
CA PRO A 19 10.51 0.21 4.05
C PRO A 19 11.45 1.35 3.66
N PRO A 20 11.06 2.23 2.72
CA PRO A 20 11.83 3.42 2.41
C PRO A 20 11.94 4.34 3.63
N ALA A 21 13.08 5.02 3.76
CA ALA A 21 13.28 6.02 4.80
C ALA A 21 12.26 7.16 4.64
N ALA A 22 11.42 7.37 5.65
CA ALA A 22 10.38 8.39 5.70
C ALA A 22 10.09 8.79 7.16
N ASP A 23 9.65 10.03 7.38
CA ASP A 23 9.25 10.51 8.71
C ASP A 23 7.96 9.81 9.17
N ARG A 24 7.10 9.49 8.20
CA ARG A 24 5.87 8.73 8.39
C ARG A 24 5.74 7.65 7.34
N ILE A 25 5.51 6.41 7.79
CA ILE A 25 5.12 5.29 6.94
C ILE A 25 3.67 4.95 7.26
N GLU A 26 2.81 4.94 6.24
CA GLU A 26 1.40 4.59 6.35
C GLU A 26 1.15 3.25 5.64
N ASP A 27 0.87 2.20 6.41
CA ASP A 27 0.52 0.88 5.89
C ASP A 27 -0.99 0.78 5.67
N VAL A 28 -1.37 0.60 4.41
CA VAL A 28 -2.78 0.56 4.01
C VAL A 28 -3.25 -0.84 3.60
N ARG A 29 -2.46 -1.89 3.87
CA ARG A 29 -2.79 -3.27 3.48
C ARG A 29 -4.12 -3.77 4.06
N ASP A 30 -4.38 -3.45 5.31
CA ASP A 30 -5.60 -3.88 6.03
C ASP A 30 -6.64 -2.77 6.14
N ARG A 31 -6.29 -1.54 5.74
CA ARG A 31 -7.16 -0.35 5.84
C ARG A 31 -7.96 -0.10 4.57
N LEU A 32 -7.41 -0.44 3.41
CA LEU A 32 -8.00 -0.16 2.09
C LEU A 32 -8.38 -1.45 1.37
N ARG A 33 -9.58 -1.49 0.78
CA ARG A 33 -10.04 -2.65 -0.01
C ARG A 33 -9.08 -2.95 -1.13
N ASP A 34 -8.76 -4.23 -1.30
CA ASP A 34 -7.94 -4.66 -2.42
C ASP A 34 -8.71 -4.48 -3.74
N PRO A 35 -8.24 -3.63 -4.67
CA PRO A 35 -8.89 -3.44 -5.95
C PRO A 35 -8.94 -4.72 -6.78
N ALA A 36 -8.08 -5.72 -6.50
CA ALA A 36 -8.10 -7.01 -7.18
C ALA A 36 -9.44 -7.76 -7.10
N ALA A 37 -10.34 -7.40 -6.17
CA ALA A 37 -11.70 -7.94 -6.10
C ALA A 37 -12.65 -7.36 -7.17
N ALA A 38 -12.32 -6.22 -7.77
CA ALA A 38 -13.12 -5.58 -8.82
C ALA A 38 -12.68 -6.09 -10.21
N ARG A 39 -13.65 -6.46 -11.06
CA ARG A 39 -13.37 -6.84 -12.46
C ARG A 39 -12.72 -5.67 -13.20
N ASP A 40 -11.80 -5.98 -14.10
CA ASP A 40 -11.14 -5.04 -15.03
C ASP A 40 -10.33 -3.91 -14.37
N ILE A 41 -9.90 -4.09 -13.13
CA ILE A 41 -9.00 -3.15 -12.44
C ILE A 41 -7.55 -3.64 -12.37
N LEU A 42 -7.32 -4.94 -12.60
CA LEU A 42 -6.02 -5.57 -12.39
C LEU A 42 -4.92 -5.06 -13.31
N ASP A 43 -5.29 -4.61 -14.50
CA ASP A 43 -4.37 -4.06 -15.51
C ASP A 43 -4.22 -2.54 -15.37
N LEU A 44 -4.98 -1.91 -14.49
CA LEU A 44 -4.87 -0.49 -14.17
C LEU A 44 -3.84 -0.27 -13.07
N ASP A 45 -3.52 0.99 -12.79
CA ASP A 45 -2.68 1.39 -11.68
C ASP A 45 -3.31 2.56 -10.91
N GLY A 46 -2.65 2.98 -9.84
CA GLY A 46 -3.12 4.07 -9.00
C GLY A 46 -3.22 5.44 -9.68
N PHE A 47 -2.70 5.61 -10.91
CA PHE A 47 -2.89 6.84 -11.67
C PHE A 47 -4.28 6.90 -12.30
N HIS A 48 -4.89 5.73 -12.55
CA HIS A 48 -6.17 5.66 -13.21
C HIS A 48 -7.31 6.07 -12.25
N PRO A 49 -8.23 6.99 -12.65
CA PRO A 49 -9.33 7.45 -11.80
C PRO A 49 -10.18 6.33 -11.21
N ARG A 50 -10.50 5.30 -12.01
CA ARG A 50 -11.24 4.10 -11.54
C ARG A 50 -10.58 3.41 -10.33
N VAL A 51 -9.24 3.34 -10.27
CA VAL A 51 -8.53 2.75 -9.12
C VAL A 51 -8.61 3.69 -7.91
N GLN A 52 -8.46 5.00 -8.13
CA GLN A 52 -8.60 6.02 -7.09
C GLN A 52 -10.02 6.02 -6.49
N ASP A 53 -11.05 5.86 -7.31
CA ASP A 53 -12.44 5.73 -6.87
C ASP A 53 -12.64 4.51 -5.97
N VAL A 54 -12.08 3.36 -6.33
CA VAL A 54 -12.15 2.15 -5.50
C VAL A 54 -11.44 2.35 -4.16
N VAL A 55 -10.28 3.01 -4.17
CA VAL A 55 -9.57 3.38 -2.94
C VAL A 55 -10.43 4.29 -2.07
N LEU A 56 -10.92 5.42 -2.60
CA LEU A 56 -11.71 6.41 -1.86
C LEU A 56 -13.05 5.87 -1.37
N ASN A 57 -13.65 4.93 -2.10
CA ASN A 57 -14.91 4.32 -1.71
C ASN A 57 -14.74 3.28 -0.60
N THR A 58 -13.52 2.94 -0.17
CA THR A 58 -13.34 2.14 1.06
C THR A 58 -13.79 2.94 2.29
N PRO A 59 -14.60 2.37 3.20
CA PRO A 59 -14.95 3.03 4.46
C PRO A 59 -13.70 3.53 5.20
N GLY A 60 -13.71 4.80 5.61
CA GLY A 60 -12.59 5.45 6.28
C GLY A 60 -11.45 5.94 5.37
N ALA A 61 -11.46 5.67 4.05
CA ALA A 61 -10.40 6.12 3.15
C ALA A 61 -10.34 7.64 2.99
N ARG A 62 -11.49 8.30 2.88
CA ARG A 62 -11.58 9.77 2.81
C ARG A 62 -11.11 10.44 4.09
N GLU A 63 -11.44 9.86 5.25
CA GLU A 63 -10.96 10.33 6.55
C GLU A 63 -9.44 10.14 6.69
N LEU A 64 -8.92 8.99 6.26
CA LEU A 64 -7.47 8.75 6.19
C LEU A 64 -6.77 9.82 5.32
N LEU A 65 -7.31 10.09 4.13
CA LEU A 65 -6.77 11.11 3.23
C LEU A 65 -6.77 12.49 3.88
N ALA A 66 -7.87 12.90 4.50
CA ALA A 66 -7.98 14.17 5.21
C ALA A 66 -6.95 14.26 6.35
N ASN A 67 -6.87 13.23 7.19
CA ASN A 67 -5.93 13.19 8.32
C ASN A 67 -4.46 13.24 7.86
N LEU A 68 -4.11 12.54 6.78
CA LEU A 68 -2.76 12.62 6.20
C LEU A 68 -2.46 14.00 5.63
N THR A 69 -3.46 14.63 5.00
CA THR A 69 -3.32 15.99 4.46
C THR A 69 -3.09 16.98 5.59
N ASP A 70 -3.90 16.93 6.64
CA ASP A 70 -3.78 17.82 7.79
C ASP A 70 -2.43 17.63 8.48
N TYR A 71 -2.01 16.37 8.70
CA TYR A 71 -0.72 16.03 9.27
C TYR A 71 0.46 16.58 8.43
N ALA A 72 0.41 16.41 7.11
CA ALA A 72 1.41 16.94 6.19
C ALA A 72 1.43 18.49 6.17
N THR A 73 0.32 19.14 6.51
CA THR A 73 0.24 20.60 6.54
C THR A 73 0.71 21.26 7.82
N LEU A 74 0.95 20.50 8.89
CA LEU A 74 1.44 21.05 10.16
C LEU A 74 2.76 21.84 9.97
N PRO A 75 2.98 22.93 10.76
CA PRO A 75 4.22 23.72 10.66
C PRO A 75 5.51 22.89 10.89
N ALA A 76 5.43 21.89 11.77
CA ALA A 76 6.47 20.89 12.01
C ALA A 76 6.06 19.51 11.47
N GLY A 77 5.24 19.49 10.42
CA GLY A 77 4.76 18.27 9.77
C GLY A 77 5.88 17.50 9.08
N PRO A 78 5.63 16.24 8.69
CA PRO A 78 6.62 15.41 8.02
C PRO A 78 7.03 16.02 6.68
N SER A 79 8.32 15.96 6.38
CA SER A 79 8.84 16.29 5.06
C SER A 79 8.68 15.13 4.08
N ARG A 80 8.66 13.89 4.60
CA ARG A 80 8.55 12.67 3.80
C ARG A 80 7.52 11.70 4.38
N ILE A 81 6.41 11.54 3.67
CA ILE A 81 5.41 10.50 3.92
C ILE A 81 5.59 9.40 2.87
N ALA A 82 5.66 8.16 3.33
CA ALA A 82 5.63 6.96 2.50
C ALA A 82 4.34 6.17 2.74
N ILE A 83 3.67 5.73 1.67
CA ILE A 83 2.44 4.94 1.74
C ILE A 83 2.71 3.55 1.16
N GLY A 84 2.46 2.51 1.95
CA GLY A 84 2.75 1.12 1.61
C GLY A 84 1.50 0.28 1.44
N CYS A 85 1.41 -0.47 0.34
CA CYS A 85 0.43 -1.55 0.20
C CYS A 85 1.13 -2.86 -0.18
N ALA A 86 0.40 -3.93 -0.50
CA ALA A 86 1.04 -5.22 -0.82
C ALA A 86 1.99 -5.12 -2.03
N GLY A 87 1.49 -4.67 -3.19
CA GLY A 87 2.26 -4.61 -4.43
C GLY A 87 2.70 -3.21 -4.88
N GLY A 88 2.22 -2.14 -4.24
CA GLY A 88 2.55 -0.76 -4.63
C GLY A 88 1.81 -0.21 -5.85
N ARG A 89 1.25 -1.08 -6.70
CA ARG A 89 0.59 -0.72 -7.97
C ARG A 89 -0.72 0.06 -7.86
N HIS A 90 -1.58 -0.26 -6.88
CA HIS A 90 -2.96 0.27 -6.83
C HIS A 90 -3.21 1.18 -5.62
N ARG A 91 -3.35 0.60 -4.42
CA ARG A 91 -3.79 1.31 -3.21
C ARG A 91 -2.80 2.40 -2.79
N ALA A 92 -1.51 2.06 -2.75
CA ALA A 92 -0.46 2.96 -2.29
C ALA A 92 -0.24 4.12 -3.26
N SER A 93 -0.04 3.82 -4.55
CA SER A 93 0.10 4.84 -5.61
C SER A 93 -1.15 5.69 -5.73
N GLY A 94 -2.34 5.10 -5.72
CA GLY A 94 -3.61 5.84 -5.82
C GLY A 94 -3.83 6.79 -4.64
N LEU A 95 -3.63 6.33 -3.40
CA LEU A 95 -3.75 7.21 -2.24
C LEU A 95 -2.67 8.31 -2.24
N THR A 96 -1.47 8.01 -2.72
CA THR A 96 -0.37 8.97 -2.82
C THR A 96 -0.68 10.08 -3.82
N GLU A 97 -1.25 9.74 -4.99
CA GLU A 97 -1.67 10.73 -5.99
C GLU A 97 -2.80 11.63 -5.47
N LEU A 98 -3.78 11.04 -4.79
CA LEU A 98 -4.87 11.78 -4.17
C LEU A 98 -4.35 12.75 -3.10
N LEU A 99 -3.45 12.28 -2.24
CA LEU A 99 -2.83 13.11 -1.20
C LEU A 99 -1.94 14.21 -1.79
N ALA A 100 -1.17 13.91 -2.83
CA ALA A 100 -0.36 14.91 -3.51
C ALA A 100 -1.23 15.98 -4.18
N ARG A 101 -2.37 15.61 -4.76
CA ARG A 101 -3.34 16.57 -5.30
C ARG A 101 -3.89 17.48 -4.20
N GLU A 102 -4.41 16.92 -3.11
CA GLU A 102 -4.95 17.71 -1.98
C GLU A 102 -3.92 18.71 -1.42
N LEU A 103 -2.65 18.30 -1.31
CA LEU A 103 -1.59 19.18 -0.83
C LEU A 103 -1.22 20.28 -1.83
N ARG A 104 -1.17 19.97 -3.12
CA ARG A 104 -0.93 20.97 -4.17
C ARG A 104 -2.06 21.98 -4.23
N ASP A 105 -3.31 21.54 -4.07
CA ASP A 105 -4.49 22.41 -4.01
C ASP A 105 -4.44 23.33 -2.78
N ARG A 106 -3.75 22.92 -1.70
CA ARG A 106 -3.43 23.77 -0.54
C ARG A 106 -2.15 24.61 -0.71
N GLY A 107 -1.59 24.69 -1.92
CA GLY A 107 -0.42 25.51 -2.24
C GLY A 107 0.93 24.93 -1.77
N ARG A 108 0.99 23.62 -1.47
CA ARG A 108 2.24 22.96 -1.08
C ARG A 108 2.98 22.42 -2.29
N GLU A 109 4.30 22.59 -2.31
CA GLU A 109 5.15 21.89 -3.27
C GLU A 109 5.29 20.42 -2.88
N VAL A 110 4.93 19.52 -3.79
CA VAL A 110 4.94 18.07 -3.54
C VAL A 110 5.65 17.33 -4.67
N VAL A 111 6.78 16.71 -4.33
CA VAL A 111 7.46 15.72 -5.16
C VAL A 111 6.88 14.34 -4.87
N VAL A 112 6.56 13.56 -5.90
CA VAL A 112 6.00 12.21 -5.77
C VAL A 112 6.93 11.19 -6.42
N GLU A 113 7.10 10.05 -5.77
CA GLU A 113 7.87 8.90 -6.27
C GLU A 113 7.07 7.60 -6.07
N HIS A 114 7.04 6.75 -7.09
CA HIS A 114 6.38 5.44 -7.02
C HIS A 114 7.37 4.31 -7.24
N LEU A 115 7.84 3.69 -6.15
CA LEU A 115 8.93 2.71 -6.22
C LEU A 115 8.54 1.46 -7.01
N HIS A 116 7.31 0.98 -6.86
CA HIS A 116 6.92 -0.36 -7.35
C HIS A 116 5.69 -0.35 -8.27
N VAL A 117 5.18 0.81 -8.69
CA VAL A 117 3.97 0.87 -9.54
C VAL A 117 4.13 0.15 -10.88
N HIS A 118 5.34 0.18 -11.43
CA HIS A 118 5.69 -0.44 -12.71
C HIS A 118 5.94 -1.95 -12.60
N LEU A 119 6.09 -2.50 -11.38
CA LEU A 119 6.44 -3.91 -11.18
C LEU A 119 5.23 -4.84 -11.29
N PRO A 120 5.41 -6.05 -11.84
CA PRO A 120 4.31 -7.01 -11.98
C PRO A 120 3.73 -7.39 -10.62
N ARG A 121 2.47 -7.82 -10.61
CA ARG A 121 1.81 -8.30 -9.39
C ARG A 121 2.53 -9.54 -8.86
N VAL A 122 2.87 -9.52 -7.57
CA VAL A 122 3.33 -10.71 -6.86
C VAL A 122 2.13 -11.56 -6.50
N LEU A 123 2.01 -12.73 -7.14
CA LEU A 123 1.03 -13.74 -6.78
C LEU A 123 1.62 -14.57 -5.65
N LYS A 124 1.08 -14.44 -4.43
CA LYS A 124 1.36 -15.44 -3.38
C LYS A 124 0.58 -16.70 -3.72
N THR A 125 1.27 -17.78 -4.07
CA THR A 125 0.68 -19.12 -4.02
C THR A 125 0.27 -19.36 -2.58
N PRO A 126 -1.00 -19.71 -2.27
CA PRO A 126 -1.36 -20.12 -0.93
C PRO A 126 -0.45 -21.31 -0.57
N ALA A 127 0.21 -21.24 0.59
CA ALA A 127 0.98 -22.37 1.10
C ALA A 127 0.05 -23.58 1.07
N GLY A 128 0.46 -24.62 0.33
CA GLY A 128 -0.32 -25.85 0.21
C GLY A 128 -0.64 -26.43 1.59
N PRO A 129 -1.68 -27.28 1.71
CA PRO A 129 -2.05 -27.86 2.98
C PRO A 129 -0.81 -28.54 3.58
N ARG A 130 -0.43 -28.10 4.78
CA ARG A 130 0.62 -28.72 5.58
C ARG A 130 0.19 -30.17 5.77
N THR A 131 0.82 -31.09 5.04
CA THR A 131 0.57 -32.52 5.16
C THR A 131 0.76 -32.91 6.61
N ALA A 132 -0.35 -33.21 7.29
CA ALA A 132 -0.32 -33.90 8.57
C ALA A 132 0.35 -35.25 8.32
N ASN A 133 1.49 -35.48 8.98
CA ASN A 133 2.22 -36.73 8.90
C ASN A 133 1.43 -37.78 9.72
N PRO A 134 1.07 -38.96 9.16
CA PRO A 134 0.39 -40.00 9.92
C PRO A 134 1.42 -41.03 10.39
N GLU A 135 1.89 -40.94 11.64
CA GLU A 135 2.61 -42.02 12.34
C GLU A 135 2.36 -41.85 13.85
N LYS A 136 1.95 -42.83 14.65
CA LYS A 136 1.67 -44.26 14.47
C LYS A 136 0.68 -44.69 15.56
N GLU A 137 -0.29 -45.48 15.14
CA GLU A 137 -1.01 -46.45 15.96
C GLU A 137 0.01 -47.51 16.42
N THR A 138 0.15 -47.72 17.73
CA THR A 138 0.64 -48.98 18.29
C THR A 138 -0.33 -49.40 19.38
N ASP A 139 -1.19 -50.33 18.99
CA ASP A 139 -2.05 -51.16 19.84
C ASP A 139 -1.21 -52.23 20.54
N ARG A 140 -1.25 -52.24 21.89
CA ARG A 140 -1.22 -53.36 22.85
C ARG A 140 -0.67 -52.99 24.22
#